data_AF-A0A2M9W9M4-F1
#
_entry.id   AF-A0A2M9W9M4-F1
#
_cell.length_a   1.000
_cell.length_b   1.000
_cell.length_c   1.000
_cell.angle_alpha   90.00
_cell.angle_beta   90.00
_cell.angle_gamma   90.00
#
_symmetry.space_group_name_H-M   'P 1'
#
loop_
_entity.id
_entity.type
_entity.pdbx_description
1 polymer ?
#
loop_
_entity_poly.entity_id
_entity_poly.type
_entity_poly.pdbx_seq_one_letter_code
_entity_poly.pdbx_strand_id
1 'polypeptide(L)'
;MNKADSGIVIFDIDGTLTDSVAQHQRAFEIALRTFSFPHLRTNWGDYTHHTDSGIFEEAWEEAQYQGHPDLSELEYQYHCALEHEIASRPFTEISGASFFLQWLKDHSWSVVFATGSLRFGAVKKLAAVGVDAEEVDLVTASEFRTREEIVREAIRQGSKDFPAAHKHSLISIGDGLWDLKTAYNLNLPFIGIGRGVKAKVLTDLGAPVFEDFIHLMANGTGLFI
;
A
#
# COMPACT_ATOMS: atom_id res chain seq x y z
N MET A 1 15.39 3.86 22.33
CA MET A 1 14.12 3.48 22.99
C MET A 1 14.12 1.97 23.16
N ASN A 2 13.51 1.42 24.21
CA ASN A 2 13.27 -0.02 24.25
C ASN A 2 12.11 -0.35 23.29
N LYS A 3 12.08 -1.56 22.70
CA LYS A 3 10.96 -2.03 21.85
C LYS A 3 9.60 -2.00 22.59
N ALA A 4 9.63 -1.85 23.92
CA ALA A 4 8.49 -1.66 24.81
C ALA A 4 8.05 -0.20 24.98
N ASP A 5 8.58 0.75 24.20
CA ASP A 5 8.06 2.12 24.11
C ASP A 5 7.79 2.52 22.65
N SER A 6 7.87 1.57 21.71
CA SER A 6 7.77 1.79 20.26
C SER A 6 6.47 1.23 19.69
N GLY A 7 6.04 1.77 18.54
CA GLY A 7 4.83 1.33 17.86
C GLY A 7 5.06 0.50 16.59
N ILE A 8 3.98 0.31 15.84
CA ILE A 8 3.97 -0.24 14.49
C ILE A 8 3.59 0.89 13.51
N VAL A 9 4.37 1.06 12.46
CA VAL A 9 4.03 1.90 11.32
C VAL A 9 3.56 1.00 10.17
N ILE A 10 2.37 1.27 9.67
CA ILE A 10 1.73 0.55 8.56
C ILE A 10 1.88 1.40 7.30
N PHE A 11 2.56 0.89 6.29
CA PHE A 11 2.77 1.59 5.03
C PHE A 11 1.94 1.03 3.88
N ASP A 12 1.21 1.91 3.20
CA ASP A 12 0.93 1.73 1.78
C ASP A 12 2.25 1.88 0.97
N ILE A 13 2.27 1.39 -0.28
CA ILE A 13 3.49 1.34 -1.11
C ILE A 13 3.39 2.25 -2.34
N ASP A 14 2.28 2.18 -3.07
CA ASP A 14 2.11 2.76 -4.40
C ASP A 14 1.79 4.25 -4.33
N GLY A 15 2.72 5.11 -4.75
CA GLY A 15 2.57 6.56 -4.57
C GLY A 15 2.91 7.03 -3.15
N THR A 16 3.04 6.10 -2.21
CA THR A 16 3.48 6.36 -0.84
C THR A 16 5.00 6.19 -0.71
N LEU A 17 5.53 4.97 -0.87
CA LEU A 17 6.96 4.68 -0.77
C LEU A 17 7.68 4.76 -2.12
N THR A 18 6.96 4.48 -3.21
CA THR A 18 7.52 4.44 -4.57
C THR A 18 6.66 5.23 -5.56
N ASP A 19 7.30 5.92 -6.50
CA ASP A 19 6.64 6.50 -7.68
C ASP A 19 6.37 5.38 -8.71
N SER A 20 5.33 4.60 -8.42
CA SER A 20 5.00 3.35 -9.12
C SER A 20 3.58 3.30 -9.67
N VAL A 21 2.70 4.24 -9.28
CA VAL A 21 1.26 4.24 -9.62
C VAL A 21 1.02 4.11 -11.13
N ALA A 22 1.75 4.86 -11.95
CA ALA A 22 1.52 4.87 -13.40
C ALA A 22 1.87 3.54 -14.07
N GLN A 23 3.05 2.96 -13.77
CA GLN A 23 3.45 1.66 -14.30
C GLN A 23 2.56 0.55 -13.75
N HIS A 24 2.20 0.61 -12.46
CA HIS A 24 1.28 -0.35 -11.84
C HIS A 24 -0.06 -0.38 -12.56
N GLN A 25 -0.70 0.78 -12.72
CA GLN A 25 -2.02 0.88 -13.34
C GLN A 25 -2.00 0.43 -14.81
N ARG A 26 -0.94 0.73 -15.56
CA ARG A 26 -0.80 0.23 -16.95
C ARG A 26 -0.67 -1.28 -17.01
N ALA A 27 0.23 -1.85 -16.20
CA ALA A 27 0.42 -3.31 -16.16
C ALA A 27 -0.86 -4.02 -15.72
N PHE A 28 -1.55 -3.48 -14.72
CA PHE A 28 -2.82 -4.01 -14.24
C PHE A 28 -3.94 -3.90 -15.28
N GLU A 29 -4.04 -2.78 -15.99
CA GLU A 29 -4.98 -2.64 -17.11
C GLU A 29 -4.71 -3.64 -18.22
N ILE A 30 -3.45 -3.82 -18.61
CA ILE A 30 -3.04 -4.80 -19.63
C ILE A 30 -3.46 -6.21 -19.19
N ALA A 31 -3.23 -6.57 -17.93
CA ALA A 31 -3.61 -7.85 -17.38
C ALA A 31 -5.14 -8.05 -17.36
N LEU A 32 -5.92 -7.04 -16.95
CA LEU A 32 -7.39 -7.13 -16.94
C LEU A 32 -7.98 -7.24 -18.35
N ARG A 33 -7.31 -6.63 -19.35
CA ARG A 33 -7.75 -6.69 -20.76
C ARG A 33 -7.53 -8.04 -21.45
N THR A 34 -6.86 -9.00 -20.80
CA THR A 34 -6.81 -10.38 -21.30
C THR A 34 -8.13 -11.12 -21.06
N PHE A 35 -8.95 -10.62 -20.12
CA PHE A 35 -10.29 -11.11 -19.85
C PHE A 35 -11.33 -10.37 -20.71
N SER A 36 -12.39 -11.06 -21.12
CA SER A 36 -13.52 -10.43 -21.84
C SER A 36 -14.43 -9.64 -20.89
N PHE A 37 -13.93 -8.51 -20.39
CA PHE A 37 -14.69 -7.56 -19.57
C PHE A 37 -15.25 -6.42 -20.45
N PRO A 38 -16.52 -6.51 -20.94
CA PRO A 38 -17.07 -5.59 -21.94
C PRO A 38 -17.21 -4.15 -21.43
N HIS A 39 -17.30 -3.98 -20.11
CA HIS A 39 -17.51 -2.69 -19.43
C HIS A 39 -16.38 -2.36 -18.45
N LEU A 40 -15.17 -2.88 -18.68
CA LEU A 40 -14.03 -2.60 -17.81
C LEU A 40 -13.82 -1.09 -17.63
N ARG A 41 -13.96 -0.64 -16.38
CA ARG A 41 -13.73 0.75 -15.99
C ARG A 41 -12.25 0.93 -15.70
N THR A 42 -11.67 2.02 -16.16
CA THR A 42 -10.27 2.39 -15.87
C THR A 42 -10.16 3.57 -14.90
N ASN A 43 -11.30 4.14 -14.50
CA ASN A 43 -11.36 4.98 -13.30
C ASN A 43 -11.40 4.06 -12.07
N TRP A 44 -10.22 3.59 -11.65
CA TRP A 44 -10.05 2.63 -10.54
C TRP A 44 -10.71 3.08 -9.23
N GLY A 45 -10.90 4.40 -9.06
CA GLY A 45 -11.57 4.98 -7.89
C GLY A 45 -13.06 4.64 -7.78
N ASP A 46 -13.71 4.23 -8.86
CA ASP A 46 -15.14 3.96 -8.90
C ASP A 46 -15.50 2.53 -8.42
N TYR A 47 -14.51 1.65 -8.24
CA TYR A 47 -14.73 0.30 -7.73
C TYR A 47 -15.00 0.33 -6.23
N THR A 48 -15.75 -0.66 -5.72
CA THR A 48 -16.09 -0.75 -4.29
C THR A 48 -14.85 -0.91 -3.41
N HIS A 49 -13.91 -1.72 -3.88
CA HIS A 49 -12.65 -1.99 -3.19
C HIS A 49 -11.47 -1.49 -4.02
N HIS A 50 -10.63 -0.63 -3.44
CA HIS A 50 -9.41 -0.08 -4.07
C HIS A 50 -8.21 -1.03 -3.91
N THR A 51 -8.42 -2.29 -4.25
CA THR A 51 -7.42 -3.37 -4.28
C THR A 51 -7.51 -4.07 -5.63
N ASP A 52 -6.40 -4.59 -6.14
CA ASP A 52 -6.34 -5.24 -7.44
C ASP A 52 -7.28 -6.47 -7.49
N SER A 53 -7.31 -7.30 -6.43
CA SER A 53 -8.21 -8.45 -6.36
C SER A 53 -9.67 -8.05 -6.21
N GLY A 54 -9.97 -7.00 -5.45
CA GLY A 54 -11.32 -6.47 -5.30
C GLY A 54 -11.87 -5.86 -6.60
N ILE A 55 -11.03 -5.13 -7.34
CA ILE A 55 -11.35 -4.62 -8.68
C ILE A 55 -11.61 -5.77 -9.64
N PHE A 56 -10.74 -6.78 -9.64
CA PHE A 56 -10.90 -7.94 -10.53
C PHE A 56 -12.18 -8.70 -10.26
N GLU A 57 -12.52 -8.95 -9.00
CA GLU A 57 -13.75 -9.63 -8.63
C GLU A 57 -15.00 -8.85 -9.02
N GLU A 58 -15.02 -7.53 -8.80
CA GLU A 58 -16.14 -6.69 -9.22
C GLU A 58 -16.26 -6.65 -10.77
N ALA A 59 -15.14 -6.57 -11.50
CA ALA A 59 -15.16 -6.66 -12.96
C ALA A 59 -15.64 -8.04 -13.47
N TRP A 60 -15.30 -9.11 -12.77
CA TRP A 60 -15.76 -10.48 -13.03
C TRP A 60 -17.27 -10.62 -12.84
N GLU A 61 -17.80 -10.05 -11.74
CA GLU A 61 -19.23 -10.00 -11.45
C GLU A 61 -20.00 -9.17 -12.50
N GLU A 62 -19.48 -7.98 -12.85
CA GLU A 62 -20.06 -7.11 -13.89
C GLU A 62 -20.11 -7.78 -15.27
N ALA A 63 -19.13 -8.65 -15.58
CA ALA A 63 -19.09 -9.44 -16.81
C ALA A 63 -19.98 -10.69 -16.77
N GLN A 64 -20.68 -10.95 -15.66
CA GLN A 64 -21.58 -12.08 -15.45
C GLN A 64 -20.91 -13.46 -15.62
N TYR A 65 -19.61 -13.54 -15.34
CA TYR A 65 -18.90 -14.81 -15.34
C TYR A 65 -19.41 -15.72 -14.23
N GLN A 66 -19.37 -17.04 -14.46
CA GLN A 66 -19.84 -18.04 -13.51
C GLN A 66 -18.73 -18.44 -12.54
N GLY A 67 -19.08 -18.64 -11.27
CA GLY A 67 -18.12 -19.05 -10.24
C GLY A 67 -17.29 -17.88 -9.70
N HIS A 68 -16.34 -18.22 -8.82
CA HIS A 68 -15.42 -17.24 -8.24
C HIS A 68 -14.19 -17.05 -9.13
N PRO A 69 -13.69 -15.80 -9.25
CA PRO A 69 -12.47 -15.53 -9.98
C PRO A 69 -11.28 -16.26 -9.34
N ASP A 70 -10.47 -16.90 -10.18
CA ASP A 70 -9.14 -17.37 -9.78
C ASP A 70 -8.12 -16.27 -10.13
N LEU A 71 -7.36 -15.82 -9.12
CA LEU A 71 -6.34 -14.78 -9.30
C LEU A 71 -5.13 -15.27 -10.08
N SER A 72 -4.91 -16.59 -10.21
CA SER A 72 -3.68 -17.15 -10.81
C SER A 72 -3.40 -16.63 -12.22
N GLU A 73 -4.43 -16.56 -13.07
CA GLU A 73 -4.29 -16.03 -14.43
C GLU A 73 -4.04 -14.51 -14.42
N LEU A 74 -4.75 -13.77 -13.56
CA LEU A 74 -4.54 -12.33 -13.42
C LEU A 74 -3.10 -12.03 -12.95
N GLU A 75 -2.62 -12.74 -11.94
CA GLU A 75 -1.26 -12.57 -11.40
C GLU A 75 -0.20 -12.89 -12.45
N TYR A 76 -0.41 -13.94 -13.24
CA TYR A 76 0.49 -14.29 -14.34
C TYR A 76 0.55 -13.17 -15.40
N GLN A 77 -0.61 -12.70 -15.86
CA GLN A 77 -0.67 -11.63 -16.87
C GLN A 77 -0.11 -10.31 -16.34
N TYR A 78 -0.41 -9.98 -15.07
CA TYR A 78 0.12 -8.80 -14.39
C TYR A 78 1.63 -8.87 -14.24
N HIS A 79 2.20 -10.02 -13.85
CA HIS A 79 3.64 -10.22 -13.80
C HIS A 79 4.27 -9.90 -15.15
N CYS A 80 3.83 -10.54 -16.23
CA CYS A 80 4.39 -10.33 -17.55
C CYS A 80 4.30 -8.86 -18.00
N ALA A 81 3.16 -8.21 -17.78
CA ALA A 81 2.96 -6.81 -18.12
C ALA A 81 3.84 -5.88 -17.26
N LEU A 82 3.98 -6.16 -15.96
CA LEU A 82 4.75 -5.32 -15.07
C LEU A 82 6.26 -5.39 -15.35
N GLU A 83 6.79 -6.60 -15.60
CA GLU A 83 8.20 -6.76 -16.02
C GLU A 83 8.51 -5.93 -17.27
N HIS A 84 7.57 -5.87 -18.23
CA HIS A 84 7.71 -5.02 -19.40
C HIS A 84 7.74 -3.52 -19.05
N GLU A 85 6.80 -3.04 -18.22
CA GLU A 85 6.74 -1.63 -17.81
C GLU A 85 8.02 -1.21 -17.07
N ILE A 86 8.50 -2.01 -16.10
CA ILE A 86 9.66 -1.66 -15.27
C ILE A 86 10.99 -1.82 -15.99
N ALA A 87 11.08 -2.65 -17.04
CA ALA A 87 12.27 -2.73 -17.89
C ALA A 87 12.55 -1.42 -18.63
N SER A 88 11.49 -0.68 -19.00
CA SER A 88 11.62 0.63 -19.65
C SER A 88 11.88 1.76 -18.66
N ARG A 89 11.22 1.72 -17.50
CA ARG A 89 11.30 2.73 -16.45
C ARG A 89 11.17 2.06 -15.07
N PRO A 90 12.29 1.73 -14.42
CA PRO A 90 12.28 1.15 -13.09
C PRO A 90 11.54 2.03 -12.09
N PHE A 91 11.03 1.42 -11.03
CA PHE A 91 10.47 2.16 -9.91
C PHE A 91 11.55 3.00 -9.23
N THR A 92 11.15 4.18 -8.79
CA THR A 92 11.97 5.06 -7.95
C THR A 92 11.25 5.30 -6.64
N GLU A 93 12.00 5.53 -5.58
CA GLU A 93 11.39 5.91 -4.31
C GLU A 93 10.68 7.28 -4.40
N ILE A 94 9.66 7.46 -3.56
CA ILE A 94 9.26 8.81 -3.14
C ILE A 94 10.39 9.37 -2.28
N SER A 95 10.73 10.64 -2.50
CA SER A 95 11.97 11.22 -1.96
C SER A 95 12.12 10.99 -0.46
N GLY A 96 13.21 10.30 -0.07
CA GLY A 96 13.56 10.01 1.32
C GLY A 96 12.87 8.78 1.93
N ALA A 97 12.10 7.99 1.17
CA ALA A 97 11.38 6.82 1.70
C ALA A 97 12.33 5.80 2.33
N SER A 98 13.39 5.40 1.62
CA SER A 98 14.42 4.47 2.12
C SER A 98 15.08 4.98 3.39
N PHE A 99 15.43 6.28 3.42
CA PHE A 99 16.01 6.94 4.59
C PHE A 99 15.06 6.95 5.79
N PHE A 100 13.76 7.19 5.56
CA PHE A 100 12.76 7.19 6.61
C PHE A 100 12.51 5.79 7.18
N LEU A 101 12.47 4.76 6.34
CA LEU A 101 12.38 3.37 6.78
C LEU A 101 13.56 2.99 7.68
N GLN A 102 14.78 3.40 7.30
CA GLN A 102 15.96 3.19 8.14
C GLN A 102 15.86 3.96 9.47
N TRP A 103 15.40 5.21 9.44
CA TRP A 103 15.20 6.00 10.65
C TRP A 103 14.21 5.33 11.62
N LEU A 104 13.08 4.82 11.12
CA LEU A 104 12.12 4.07 11.94
C LEU A 104 12.76 2.85 12.61
N LYS A 105 13.55 2.09 11.85
CA LYS A 105 14.31 0.94 12.37
C LYS A 105 15.29 1.34 13.48
N ASP A 106 16.05 2.41 13.27
CA ASP A 106 17.01 2.94 14.25
C ASP A 106 16.31 3.43 15.54
N HIS A 107 15.05 3.82 15.44
CA HIS A 107 14.20 4.25 16.55
C HIS A 107 13.29 3.13 17.08
N SER A 108 13.57 1.88 16.72
CA SER A 108 12.88 0.67 17.20
C SER A 108 11.41 0.54 16.82
N TRP A 109 10.93 1.30 15.83
CA TRP A 109 9.59 1.10 15.28
C TRP A 109 9.53 -0.20 14.49
N SER A 110 8.45 -0.95 14.69
CA SER A 110 8.11 -2.06 13.80
C SER A 110 7.49 -1.49 12.52
N VAL A 111 7.88 -2.02 11.37
CA VAL A 111 7.40 -1.55 10.07
C VAL A 111 6.72 -2.72 9.37
N VAL A 112 5.48 -2.50 8.94
CA VAL A 112 4.70 -3.48 8.18
C VAL A 112 4.16 -2.83 6.91
N PHE A 113 3.98 -3.63 5.87
CA PHE A 113 3.54 -3.18 4.56
C PHE A 113 2.17 -3.76 4.21
N ALA A 114 1.26 -2.88 3.84
CA ALA A 114 -0.14 -3.18 3.58
C ALA A 114 -0.56 -2.46 2.29
N THR A 115 -0.69 -3.20 1.19
CA THR A 115 -0.96 -2.61 -0.12
C THR A 115 -2.13 -3.27 -0.84
N GLY A 116 -2.90 -2.47 -1.56
CA GLY A 116 -3.92 -2.95 -2.51
C GLY A 116 -3.34 -3.53 -3.80
N SER A 117 -2.03 -3.51 -4.02
CA SER A 117 -1.36 -4.15 -5.16
C SER A 117 -1.33 -5.68 -5.01
N LEU A 118 -1.30 -6.41 -6.14
CA LEU A 118 -0.89 -7.82 -6.16
C LEU A 118 0.57 -7.99 -5.70
N ARG A 119 0.89 -9.15 -5.12
CA ARG A 119 2.15 -9.43 -4.43
C ARG A 119 3.39 -9.20 -5.27
N PHE A 120 3.40 -9.68 -6.51
CA PHE A 120 4.57 -9.52 -7.38
C PHE A 120 4.95 -8.04 -7.56
N GLY A 121 3.96 -7.17 -7.74
CA GLY A 121 4.19 -5.74 -7.86
C GLY A 121 4.70 -5.11 -6.57
N ALA A 122 4.11 -5.50 -5.44
CA ALA A 122 4.54 -5.06 -4.11
C ALA A 122 6.01 -5.40 -3.85
N VAL A 123 6.43 -6.64 -4.15
CA VAL A 123 7.83 -7.10 -4.01
C VAL A 123 8.79 -6.25 -4.83
N LYS A 124 8.45 -5.98 -6.10
CA LYS A 124 9.29 -5.15 -6.98
C LYS A 124 9.41 -3.70 -6.49
N LYS A 125 8.35 -3.15 -5.91
CA LYS A 125 8.33 -1.79 -5.34
C LYS A 125 9.16 -1.72 -4.06
N LEU A 126 9.03 -2.70 -3.15
CA LEU A 126 9.86 -2.77 -1.94
C LEU A 126 11.36 -2.87 -2.26
N ALA A 127 11.74 -3.66 -3.27
CA ALA A 127 13.12 -3.74 -3.72
C ALA A 127 13.68 -2.37 -4.15
N ALA A 128 12.85 -1.48 -4.73
CA ALA A 128 13.27 -0.14 -5.15
C ALA A 128 13.57 0.81 -3.99
N VAL A 129 13.09 0.51 -2.78
CA VAL A 129 13.44 1.23 -1.53
C VAL A 129 14.40 0.42 -0.66
N GLY A 130 15.01 -0.64 -1.19
CA GLY A 130 16.01 -1.45 -0.49
C GLY A 130 15.43 -2.40 0.57
N VAL A 131 14.14 -2.74 0.48
CA VAL A 131 13.47 -3.67 1.39
C VAL A 131 13.35 -5.04 0.71
N ASP A 132 13.86 -6.08 1.37
CA ASP A 132 13.60 -7.47 0.98
C ASP A 132 12.23 -7.90 1.52
N ALA A 133 11.34 -8.26 0.60
CA ALA A 133 9.97 -8.64 0.94
C ALA A 133 9.87 -9.95 1.73
N GLU A 134 10.89 -10.81 1.71
CA GLU A 134 10.94 -12.06 2.47
C GLU A 134 11.35 -11.83 3.94
N GLU A 135 11.93 -10.67 4.26
CA GLU A 135 12.39 -10.31 5.60
C GLU A 135 11.42 -9.40 6.37
N VAL A 136 10.27 -9.07 5.78
CA VAL A 136 9.29 -8.12 6.35
C VAL A 136 7.87 -8.65 6.32
N ASP A 137 7.01 -8.12 7.18
CA ASP A 137 5.58 -8.40 7.13
C ASP A 137 4.94 -7.61 5.97
N LEU A 138 4.65 -8.31 4.88
CA LEU A 138 3.98 -7.79 3.69
C LEU A 138 2.64 -8.50 3.46
N VAL A 139 1.55 -7.74 3.48
CA VAL A 139 0.19 -8.20 3.17
C VAL A 139 -0.35 -7.45 1.96
N THR A 140 -0.97 -8.17 1.04
CA THR A 140 -1.30 -7.65 -0.29
C THR A 140 -2.71 -8.05 -0.74
N ALA A 141 -3.11 -7.53 -1.89
CA ALA A 141 -4.37 -7.93 -2.52
C ALA A 141 -4.37 -9.40 -3.00
N SER A 142 -3.22 -10.06 -3.07
CA SER A 142 -3.14 -11.50 -3.38
C SER A 142 -3.70 -12.37 -2.25
N GLU A 143 -3.69 -11.87 -0.99
CA GLU A 143 -4.20 -12.63 0.16
C GLU A 143 -5.59 -12.19 0.63
N PHE A 144 -5.91 -10.90 0.49
CA PHE A 144 -7.14 -10.33 1.02
C PHE A 144 -7.78 -9.37 0.01
N ARG A 145 -9.12 -9.36 -0.01
CA ARG A 145 -9.89 -8.54 -0.94
C ARG A 145 -9.95 -7.08 -0.49
N THR A 146 -10.12 -6.82 0.81
CA THR A 146 -10.38 -5.44 1.29
C THR A 146 -9.13 -4.80 1.91
N ARG A 147 -8.99 -3.48 1.78
CA ARG A 147 -7.89 -2.74 2.42
C ARG A 147 -7.91 -2.91 3.95
N GLU A 148 -9.09 -2.95 4.56
CA GLU A 148 -9.24 -3.17 5.99
C GLU A 148 -8.72 -4.55 6.43
N GLU A 149 -8.98 -5.61 5.66
CA GLU A 149 -8.42 -6.93 5.95
C GLU A 149 -6.91 -6.96 5.79
N ILE A 150 -6.39 -6.36 4.72
CA ILE A 150 -4.95 -6.25 4.45
C ILE A 150 -4.24 -5.54 5.61
N VAL A 151 -4.75 -4.37 6.04
CA VAL A 151 -4.16 -3.60 7.15
C VAL A 151 -4.29 -4.33 8.49
N ARG A 152 -5.45 -4.94 8.79
CA ARG A 152 -5.62 -5.71 10.04
C ARG A 152 -4.65 -6.88 10.12
N GLU A 153 -4.46 -7.61 9.03
CA GLU A 153 -3.52 -8.71 8.98
C GLU A 153 -2.08 -8.22 9.10
N ALA A 154 -1.70 -7.13 8.43
CA ALA A 154 -0.34 -6.57 8.56
C ALA A 154 -0.05 -6.16 10.02
N ILE A 155 -1.02 -5.51 10.70
CA ILE A 155 -0.91 -5.19 12.14
C ILE A 155 -0.77 -6.47 12.96
N ARG A 156 -1.59 -7.51 12.69
CA ARG A 156 -1.52 -8.78 13.42
C ARG A 156 -0.16 -9.44 13.26
N GLN A 157 0.42 -9.41 12.06
CA GLN A 157 1.75 -9.96 11.78
C GLN A 157 2.85 -9.18 12.53
N GLY A 158 2.89 -7.86 12.40
CA GLY A 158 3.86 -7.01 13.09
C GLY A 158 3.71 -6.99 14.61
N SER A 159 2.54 -7.36 15.13
CA SER A 159 2.27 -7.45 16.58
C SER A 159 2.81 -8.72 17.23
N LYS A 160 3.23 -9.75 16.46
CA LYS A 160 3.66 -11.05 17.01
C LYS A 160 4.83 -10.94 17.99
N ASP A 161 5.70 -9.97 17.77
CA ASP A 161 6.89 -9.72 18.59
C ASP A 161 6.61 -8.86 19.82
N PHE A 162 5.41 -8.30 19.95
CA PHE A 162 5.04 -7.45 21.07
C PHE A 162 4.51 -8.30 22.24
N PRO A 163 4.91 -8.02 23.49
CA PRO A 163 4.32 -8.68 24.65
C PRO A 163 2.81 -8.44 24.71
N ALA A 164 2.02 -9.47 25.02
CA ALA A 164 0.55 -9.39 25.02
C ALA A 164 -0.05 -8.33 25.96
N ALA A 165 0.69 -7.89 26.97
CA ALA A 165 0.28 -6.84 27.90
C ALA A 165 0.62 -5.41 27.40
N HIS A 166 1.29 -5.28 26.26
CA HIS A 166 1.81 -4.01 25.78
C HIS A 166 0.86 -3.36 24.78
N LYS A 167 0.43 -2.12 25.07
CA LYS A 167 -0.23 -1.27 24.08
C LYS A 167 0.86 -0.55 23.29
N HIS A 168 0.99 -0.90 22.02
CA HIS A 168 1.90 -0.23 21.10
C HIS A 168 1.16 0.84 20.31
N SER A 169 1.84 1.94 19.98
CA SER A 169 1.33 2.98 19.07
C SER A 169 1.12 2.37 17.68
N LEU A 170 0.08 2.80 16.96
CA LEU A 170 -0.18 2.41 15.57
C LEU A 170 -0.27 3.68 14.74
N ILE A 171 0.43 3.72 13.61
CA ILE A 171 0.39 4.83 12.67
C ILE A 171 0.29 4.29 11.24
N SER A 172 -0.74 4.68 10.50
CA SER A 172 -0.88 4.36 9.08
C SER A 172 -0.33 5.51 8.22
N ILE A 173 0.41 5.18 7.16
CA ILE A 173 0.98 6.14 6.22
C ILE A 173 0.57 5.74 4.80
N GLY A 174 0.02 6.69 4.04
CA GLY A 174 -0.45 6.48 2.66
C GLY A 174 -0.58 7.78 1.85
N ASP A 175 -0.89 7.68 0.56
CA ASP A 175 -1.04 8.83 -0.35
C ASP A 175 -2.50 9.09 -0.80
N GLY A 176 -3.38 8.11 -0.59
CA GLY A 176 -4.71 8.07 -1.18
C GLY A 176 -5.85 8.33 -0.19
N LEU A 177 -6.98 8.79 -0.73
CA LEU A 177 -8.22 8.92 0.04
C LEU A 177 -8.70 7.56 0.61
N TRP A 178 -8.44 6.47 -0.11
CA TRP A 178 -8.76 5.11 0.35
C TRP A 178 -7.92 4.73 1.58
N ASP A 179 -6.66 5.16 1.67
CA ASP A 179 -5.80 4.87 2.82
C ASP A 179 -6.32 5.58 4.06
N LEU A 180 -6.67 6.85 3.92
CA LEU A 180 -7.29 7.63 4.99
C LEU A 180 -8.62 7.01 5.45
N LYS A 181 -9.47 6.57 4.51
CA LYS A 181 -10.74 5.90 4.84
C LYS A 181 -10.50 4.59 5.58
N THR A 182 -9.57 3.76 5.13
CA THR A 182 -9.21 2.51 5.82
C THR A 182 -8.66 2.79 7.22
N ALA A 183 -7.76 3.77 7.37
CA ALA A 183 -7.25 4.18 8.67
C ALA A 183 -8.38 4.64 9.61
N TYR A 184 -9.31 5.47 9.12
CA TYR A 184 -10.48 5.91 9.87
C TYR A 184 -11.36 4.73 10.31
N ASN A 185 -11.70 3.82 9.39
CA ASN A 185 -12.52 2.64 9.65
C ASN A 185 -11.90 1.71 10.70
N LEU A 186 -10.56 1.73 10.82
CA LEU A 186 -9.79 0.93 11.78
C LEU A 186 -9.40 1.70 13.04
N ASN A 187 -9.83 2.96 13.19
CA ASN A 187 -9.45 3.86 14.29
C ASN A 187 -7.92 4.04 14.43
N LEU A 188 -7.22 4.19 13.30
CA LEU A 188 -5.78 4.41 13.24
C LEU A 188 -5.46 5.89 13.00
N PRO A 189 -4.48 6.46 13.72
CA PRO A 189 -3.80 7.67 13.29
C PRO A 189 -3.28 7.53 11.85
N PHE A 190 -3.41 8.59 11.06
CA PHE A 190 -3.02 8.61 9.65
C PHE A 190 -2.10 9.78 9.33
N ILE A 191 -1.07 9.52 8.51
CA ILE A 191 -0.17 10.52 7.95
C ILE A 191 -0.22 10.39 6.42
N GLY A 192 -0.51 11.50 5.74
CA GLY A 192 -0.51 11.57 4.28
C GLY A 192 0.86 11.89 3.71
N ILE A 193 1.22 11.26 2.60
CA ILE A 193 2.38 11.62 1.77
C ILE A 193 1.90 12.06 0.39
N GLY A 194 2.39 13.19 -0.11
CA GLY A 194 2.18 13.61 -1.49
C GLY A 194 1.95 15.10 -1.68
N ARG A 195 1.64 15.48 -2.93
CA ARG A 195 1.47 16.87 -3.35
C ARG A 195 0.19 17.07 -4.16
N GLY A 196 -0.16 18.33 -4.42
CA GLY A 196 -1.23 18.70 -5.34
C GLY A 196 -2.63 18.29 -4.87
N VAL A 197 -3.46 17.80 -5.80
CA VAL A 197 -4.88 17.55 -5.54
C VAL A 197 -5.09 16.44 -4.50
N LYS A 198 -4.36 15.32 -4.60
CA LYS A 198 -4.45 14.21 -3.62
C LYS A 198 -4.13 14.70 -2.21
N ALA A 199 -3.00 15.39 -2.04
CA ALA A 199 -2.59 15.97 -0.76
C ALA A 199 -3.63 16.94 -0.21
N LYS A 200 -4.17 17.82 -1.05
CA LYS A 200 -5.21 18.77 -0.65
C LYS A 200 -6.46 18.06 -0.11
N VAL A 201 -6.91 17.00 -0.77
CA VAL A 201 -8.07 16.21 -0.30
C VAL A 201 -7.82 15.63 1.09
N LEU A 202 -6.62 15.08 1.34
CA LEU A 202 -6.25 14.55 2.66
C LEU A 202 -6.19 15.65 3.73
N THR A 203 -5.58 16.80 3.41
CA THR A 203 -5.51 17.95 4.32
C THR A 203 -6.89 18.53 4.63
N ASP A 204 -7.77 18.66 3.63
CA ASP A 204 -9.14 19.16 3.81
C ASP A 204 -9.98 18.24 4.72
N LEU A 205 -9.62 16.95 4.80
CA LEU A 205 -10.20 15.97 5.71
C LEU A 205 -9.50 15.89 7.07
N GLY A 206 -8.52 16.79 7.33
CA GLY A 206 -7.87 16.95 8.62
C GLY A 206 -6.65 16.06 8.85
N ALA A 207 -6.18 15.31 7.85
CA ALA A 207 -4.95 14.53 7.99
C ALA A 207 -3.72 15.45 7.95
N PRO A 208 -2.67 15.22 8.78
CA PRO A 208 -1.37 15.80 8.55
C PRO A 208 -0.79 15.23 7.24
N VAL A 209 -0.34 16.11 6.35
CA VAL A 209 0.20 15.72 5.04
C VAL A 209 1.58 16.33 4.84
N PHE A 210 2.52 15.49 4.40
CA PHE A 210 3.86 15.90 4.05
C PHE A 210 4.10 15.65 2.57
N GLU A 211 5.01 16.44 1.98
CA GLU A 211 5.20 16.44 0.54
C GLU A 211 5.91 15.16 0.06
N ASP A 212 6.81 14.67 0.90
CA ASP A 212 7.64 13.49 0.76
C ASP A 212 8.23 13.17 2.16
N PHE A 213 9.11 12.18 2.24
CA PHE A 213 9.68 11.74 3.51
C PHE A 213 10.78 12.65 4.04
N ILE A 214 11.43 13.45 3.20
CA ILE A 214 12.36 14.50 3.66
C ILE A 214 11.56 15.58 4.41
N HIS A 215 10.42 16.00 3.86
CA HIS A 215 9.53 16.94 4.52
C HIS A 215 8.98 16.37 5.84
N LEU A 216 8.56 15.11 5.86
CA LEU A 216 8.12 14.40 7.07
C LEU A 216 9.23 14.36 8.13
N MET A 217 10.45 14.00 7.74
CA MET A 217 11.57 13.90 8.67
C MET A 217 11.93 15.25 9.31
N ALA A 218 11.83 16.33 8.55
CA ALA A 218 12.13 17.66 9.05
C ALA A 218 11.05 18.25 9.96
N ASN A 219 9.78 17.87 9.79
CA ASN A 219 8.65 18.59 10.40
C ASN A 219 7.63 17.72 11.15
N GLY A 220 7.70 16.39 11.02
CA GLY A 220 6.67 15.47 11.48
C GLY A 220 7.15 14.33 12.38
N THR A 221 8.44 14.24 12.69
CA THR A 221 8.98 13.20 13.59
C THR A 221 8.36 13.24 14.99
N GLY A 222 7.88 14.40 15.44
CA GLY A 222 7.12 14.54 16.69
C GLY A 222 5.78 13.80 16.73
N LEU A 223 5.30 13.28 15.60
CA LEU A 223 4.13 12.40 15.53
C LEU A 223 4.45 10.95 15.93
N PHE A 224 5.74 10.60 16.05
CA PHE A 224 6.24 9.26 16.37
C PHE A 224 6.77 9.21 17.81
N ILE A 225 5.85 9.36 18.76
CA ILE A 225 6.07 9.33 20.22
C ILE A 225 5.40 8.14 20.90
#